data_AF-A0A927L601-F1
#
_entry.id   AF-A0A927L601-F1
#
_cell.length_a   1.000
_cell.length_b   1.000
_cell.length_c   1.000
_cell.angle_alpha   90.00
_cell.angle_beta   90.00
_cell.angle_gamma   90.00
#
_symmetry.space_group_name_H-M   'P 1'
#
loop_
_entity.id
_entity.type
_entity.pdbx_description
1 polymer ?
#
loop_
_entity_poly.entity_id
_entity_poly.type
_entity_poly.pdbx_seq_one_letter_code
_entity_poly.pdbx_strand_id
1 'polypeptide(L)'
;MLALFFDGEPPSADTVEGHRVLLRDAIEQVGLTLVEITPAATADEVHVPPPHPGASDSGVGVTWDLPYDDLDHMWSHIGLRKDAPREVKVVKLREVMRTPAWSAAPLSLRRQADDFLRGI
;
A
#
# COMPACT_ATOMS: atom_id res chain seq x y z
N MET A 1 -14.65 -8.27 7.65
CA MET A 1 -13.52 -8.85 6.90
C MET A 1 -14.08 -10.00 6.08
N LEU A 2 -14.07 -9.90 4.75
CA LEU A 2 -14.48 -10.95 3.82
C LEU A 2 -13.20 -11.47 3.15
N ALA A 3 -12.96 -12.77 3.20
CA ALA A 3 -11.78 -13.38 2.57
C ALA A 3 -12.25 -14.48 1.61
N LEU A 4 -11.73 -14.43 0.37
CA LEU A 4 -11.98 -15.43 -0.64
C LEU A 4 -10.80 -16.40 -0.66
N PHE A 5 -11.11 -17.69 -0.53
CA PHE A 5 -10.14 -18.78 -0.58
C PHE A 5 -10.46 -19.68 -1.77
N PHE A 6 -9.43 -20.24 -2.38
CA PHE A 6 -9.57 -21.17 -3.50
C PHE A 6 -8.95 -22.50 -3.09
N ASP A 7 -9.69 -23.59 -3.28
CA ASP A 7 -9.15 -24.93 -3.10
C ASP A 7 -8.46 -25.36 -4.41
N GLY A 8 -7.13 -25.41 -4.41
CA GLY A 8 -6.33 -25.88 -5.54
C GLY A 8 -5.44 -24.81 -6.18
N GLU A 9 -5.34 -24.82 -7.50
CA GLU A 9 -4.48 -23.89 -8.25
C GLU A 9 -5.09 -22.48 -8.25
N PRO A 10 -4.29 -21.42 -8.00
CA PRO A 10 -4.81 -20.07 -7.95
C PRO A 10 -5.49 -19.69 -9.27
N PRO A 11 -6.70 -19.10 -9.22
CA PRO A 11 -7.41 -18.69 -10.41
C PRO A 11 -6.61 -17.63 -11.19
N SER A 12 -6.85 -17.57 -12.51
CA SER A 12 -6.20 -16.59 -13.37
C SER A 12 -6.48 -15.15 -12.89
N ALA A 13 -5.54 -14.23 -13.17
CA ALA A 13 -5.69 -12.82 -12.81
C ALA A 13 -6.98 -12.21 -13.38
N ASP A 14 -7.37 -12.58 -14.60
CA ASP A 14 -8.61 -12.15 -15.24
C ASP A 14 -9.86 -12.63 -14.49
N THR A 15 -9.83 -13.86 -13.96
CA THR A 15 -10.92 -14.41 -13.16
C THR A 15 -11.04 -13.66 -11.84
N VAL A 16 -9.91 -13.38 -11.19
CA VAL A 16 -9.89 -12.61 -9.93
C VAL A 16 -10.44 -11.21 -10.18
N GLU A 17 -10.01 -10.52 -11.24
CA GLU A 17 -10.50 -9.17 -11.54
C GLU A 17 -12.00 -9.16 -11.88
N GLY A 18 -12.49 -10.17 -12.62
CA GLY A 18 -13.92 -10.32 -12.88
C GLY A 18 -14.76 -10.42 -11.60
N HIS A 19 -14.29 -11.18 -10.60
CA HIS A 19 -14.97 -11.27 -9.31
C HIS A 19 -14.89 -9.98 -8.49
N ARG A 20 -13.79 -9.22 -8.62
CA ARG A 20 -13.65 -7.92 -7.93
C ARG A 20 -14.65 -6.91 -8.47
N VAL A 21 -14.83 -6.85 -9.78
CA VAL A 21 -15.86 -6.00 -10.41
C VAL A 21 -17.25 -6.34 -9.89
N LEU A 22 -17.60 -7.64 -9.88
CA LEU A 22 -18.91 -8.08 -9.36
C LEU A 22 -19.12 -7.71 -7.88
N LEU A 23 -18.08 -7.83 -7.05
CA LEU A 23 -18.14 -7.45 -5.65
C LEU A 23 -18.35 -5.93 -5.48
N ARG A 24 -17.66 -5.11 -6.28
CA ARG A 24 -17.82 -3.64 -6.26
C ARG A 24 -19.24 -3.24 -6.64
N ASP A 25 -19.75 -3.76 -7.75
CA ASP A 25 -21.12 -3.48 -8.22
C ASP A 25 -22.16 -3.86 -7.15
N ALA A 26 -21.98 -5.01 -6.50
CA ALA A 26 -22.86 -5.44 -5.42
C ALA A 26 -22.79 -4.49 -4.21
N ILE A 27 -21.59 -4.09 -3.79
CA ILE A 27 -21.37 -3.15 -2.66
C ILE A 27 -22.05 -1.80 -2.93
N GLU A 28 -21.90 -1.27 -4.16
CA GLU A 28 -22.56 -0.02 -4.57
C GLU A 28 -24.09 -0.14 -4.56
N GLN A 29 -24.64 -1.27 -5.03
CA GLN A 29 -26.08 -1.51 -5.05
C GLN A 29 -26.70 -1.55 -3.65
N VAL A 30 -26.00 -2.05 -2.63
CA VAL A 30 -26.46 -2.02 -1.23
C VAL A 30 -26.06 -0.76 -0.48
N GLY A 31 -25.47 0.25 -1.15
CA GLY A 31 -25.11 1.53 -0.54
C GLY A 31 -23.98 1.43 0.49
N LEU A 32 -23.16 0.37 0.40
CA LEU A 32 -22.00 0.17 1.25
C LEU A 32 -20.79 0.88 0.63
N THR A 33 -19.86 1.34 1.47
CA THR A 33 -18.60 1.94 1.01
C THR A 33 -17.47 0.94 1.20
N LEU A 34 -16.74 0.67 0.11
CA LEU A 34 -15.56 -0.18 0.13
C LEU A 34 -14.43 0.51 0.89
N VAL A 35 -13.94 -0.11 1.97
CA VAL A 35 -12.88 0.46 2.81
C VAL A 35 -11.50 0.02 2.35
N GLU A 36 -11.32 -1.27 2.02
CA GLU A 36 -10.02 -1.88 1.65
C GLU A 36 -10.25 -3.16 0.83
N ILE A 37 -9.40 -3.42 -0.18
CA ILE A 37 -9.26 -4.75 -0.81
C ILE A 37 -7.79 -5.16 -0.82
N THR A 38 -7.51 -6.37 -0.34
CA THR A 38 -6.16 -6.93 -0.32
C THR A 38 -6.10 -8.21 -1.17
N PRO A 39 -5.23 -8.27 -2.21
CA PRO A 39 -4.27 -7.25 -2.65
C PRO A 39 -4.92 -6.18 -3.55
N ALA A 40 -4.69 -4.88 -3.30
CA ALA A 40 -5.26 -3.79 -4.11
C ALA A 40 -4.83 -3.87 -5.59
N ALA A 41 -5.78 -3.72 -6.52
CA ALA A 41 -5.53 -3.64 -7.96
C ALA A 41 -5.38 -2.18 -8.42
N THR A 42 -6.16 -1.26 -7.86
CA THR A 42 -6.14 0.17 -8.18
C THR A 42 -5.89 1.03 -6.93
N ALA A 43 -5.54 2.31 -7.13
CA ALA A 43 -5.26 3.24 -6.04
C ALA A 43 -6.48 3.47 -5.13
N ASP A 44 -7.69 3.40 -5.69
CA ASP A 44 -8.95 3.61 -4.96
C ASP A 44 -9.30 2.46 -4.00
N GLU A 45 -8.65 1.30 -4.17
CA GLU A 45 -8.83 0.12 -3.32
C GLU A 45 -7.90 0.12 -2.09
N VAL A 46 -7.01 1.12 -2.02
CA VAL A 46 -6.12 1.33 -0.87
C VAL A 46 -6.87 2.18 0.15
N HIS A 47 -7.11 1.62 1.34
CA HIS A 47 -7.57 2.42 2.46
C HIS A 47 -6.52 3.49 2.80
N VAL A 48 -6.89 4.77 2.68
CA VAL A 48 -6.09 5.89 3.18
C VAL A 48 -6.75 6.36 4.47
N PRO A 49 -6.18 6.05 5.65
CA PRO A 49 -6.68 6.63 6.88
C PRO A 49 -6.59 8.17 6.77
N PRO A 50 -7.63 8.91 7.19
CA PRO A 50 -7.61 10.36 7.16
C PRO A 50 -6.43 10.88 8.00
N PRO A 51 -5.78 11.99 7.60
CA PRO A 51 -4.69 12.56 8.37
C PRO A 51 -5.22 12.96 9.74
N HIS A 52 -4.75 12.31 10.80
CA HIS A 52 -5.11 12.67 12.17
C HIS A 52 -4.57 14.08 12.47
N PRO A 53 -5.43 15.08 12.74
CA PRO A 53 -4.97 16.39 13.15
C PRO A 53 -4.59 16.29 14.64
N GLY A 54 -3.33 15.97 14.92
CA GLY A 54 -2.87 15.87 16.31
C GLY A 54 -1.65 15.00 16.59
N ALA A 55 -0.95 14.46 15.58
CA ALA A 55 0.34 13.82 15.80
C ALA A 55 1.37 14.89 16.21
N SER A 56 1.41 15.14 17.52
CA SER A 56 2.30 16.08 18.17
C SER A 56 3.72 15.55 18.04
N ASP A 57 4.58 16.31 17.36
CA ASP A 57 6.03 16.18 17.44
C ASP A 57 6.43 16.29 18.92
N SER A 58 6.73 15.17 19.56
CA SER A 58 7.41 15.13 20.85
C SER A 58 8.31 13.92 20.89
N GLY A 59 9.61 14.22 20.79
CA GLY A 59 10.66 13.26 20.56
C GLY A 59 10.92 12.32 21.73
N VAL A 60 11.14 11.05 21.36
CA VAL A 60 12.19 10.17 21.88
C VAL A 60 12.61 9.32 20.68
N GLY A 61 13.88 9.43 20.27
CA GLY A 61 14.55 8.53 19.32
C GLY A 61 13.71 8.04 18.14
N VAL A 62 13.45 8.89 17.14
CA VAL A 62 12.93 8.41 15.86
C VAL A 62 14.05 7.62 15.18
N THR A 63 14.02 6.30 15.30
CA THR A 63 14.96 5.39 14.66
C THR A 63 14.27 4.67 13.51
N TRP A 64 15.06 4.38 12.47
CA TRP A 64 14.63 3.49 11.41
C TRP A 64 14.83 2.05 11.88
N ASP A 65 13.79 1.47 12.48
CA ASP A 65 13.84 0.13 13.07
C ASP A 65 13.64 -1.00 12.04
N LEU A 66 13.88 -0.70 10.76
CA LEU A 66 13.61 -1.59 9.65
C LEU A 66 14.94 -2.04 9.01
N PRO A 67 15.10 -3.34 8.72
CA PRO A 67 16.38 -3.91 8.30
C PRO A 67 16.70 -3.67 6.80
N TYR A 68 15.93 -2.84 6.11
CA TYR A 68 16.06 -2.61 4.67
C TYR A 68 16.55 -1.19 4.34
N ASP A 69 17.40 -1.13 3.33
CA ASP A 69 18.06 0.06 2.80
C ASP A 69 17.74 0.33 1.32
N ASP A 70 16.85 -0.48 0.72
CA ASP A 70 16.33 -0.34 -0.64
C ASP A 70 14.80 -0.52 -0.72
N LEU A 71 14.21 -0.02 -1.82
CA LEU A 71 12.77 -0.04 -2.05
C LEU A 71 12.23 -1.45 -2.32
N ASP A 72 13.02 -2.32 -2.95
CA ASP A 72 12.59 -3.66 -3.36
C ASP A 72 12.22 -4.52 -2.13
N HIS A 73 13.02 -4.43 -1.07
CA HIS A 73 12.73 -5.09 0.21
C HIS A 73 11.58 -4.39 0.96
N MET A 74 11.49 -3.06 0.88
CA MET A 74 10.42 -2.29 1.53
C MET A 74 9.04 -2.62 0.96
N TRP A 75 8.90 -2.84 -0.35
CA TRP A 75 7.62 -3.20 -0.97
C TRP A 75 6.99 -4.43 -0.35
N SER A 76 7.78 -5.48 -0.16
CA SER A 76 7.31 -6.72 0.46
C SER A 76 6.86 -6.49 1.91
N HIS A 77 7.55 -5.62 2.65
CA HIS A 77 7.21 -5.29 4.03
C HIS A 77 5.89 -4.51 4.14
N ILE A 78 5.59 -3.63 3.19
CA ILE A 78 4.35 -2.84 3.17
C ILE A 78 3.20 -3.54 2.42
N GLY A 79 3.32 -4.85 2.19
CA GLY A 79 2.27 -5.67 1.59
C GLY A 79 2.11 -5.50 0.08
N LEU A 80 3.08 -4.89 -0.60
CA LEU A 80 3.08 -4.73 -2.05
C LEU A 80 3.92 -5.81 -2.73
N ARG A 81 3.38 -6.36 -3.82
CA ARG A 81 4.13 -7.24 -4.71
C ARG A 81 5.15 -6.44 -5.53
N LYS A 82 6.21 -7.11 -6.00
CA LYS A 82 7.25 -6.50 -6.84
C LYS A 82 6.69 -5.98 -8.18
N ASP A 83 5.64 -6.61 -8.70
CA ASP A 83 4.94 -6.26 -9.94
C ASP A 83 3.73 -5.34 -9.72
N ALA A 84 3.48 -4.86 -8.49
CA ALA A 84 2.36 -3.97 -8.21
C ALA A 84 2.43 -2.70 -9.08
N PRO A 85 1.26 -2.18 -9.53
CA PRO A 85 1.21 -0.99 -10.38
C PRO A 85 1.95 0.20 -9.77
N ARG A 86 2.62 1.00 -10.62
CA ARG A 86 3.42 2.15 -10.18
C ARG A 86 2.61 3.12 -9.32
N GLU A 87 1.35 3.36 -9.69
CA GLU A 87 0.45 4.28 -8.98
C GLU A 87 0.16 3.80 -7.55
N VAL A 88 -0.07 2.49 -7.37
CA VAL A 88 -0.29 1.87 -6.05
C VAL A 88 0.97 2.00 -5.19
N LYS A 89 2.15 1.74 -5.78
CA LYS A 89 3.45 1.94 -5.10
C LYS A 89 3.67 3.40 -4.70
N VAL A 90 3.28 4.37 -5.53
CA VAL A 90 3.39 5.81 -5.21
C VAL A 90 2.52 6.17 -3.99
N VAL A 91 1.28 5.69 -3.93
CA VAL A 91 0.37 5.95 -2.80
C VAL A 91 0.95 5.38 -1.51
N LYS A 92 1.34 4.10 -1.51
CA LYS A 92 1.92 3.45 -0.32
C LYS A 92 3.27 4.04 0.08
N LEU A 93 4.11 4.42 -0.87
CA LEU A 93 5.36 5.13 -0.55
C LEU A 93 5.07 6.45 0.15
N ARG A 94 4.12 7.26 -0.34
CA ARG A 94 3.74 8.52 0.32
C ARG A 94 3.16 8.31 1.71
N GLU A 95 2.49 7.19 1.97
CA GLU A 95 2.03 6.80 3.31
C GLU A 95 3.21 6.56 4.25
N VAL A 96 4.19 5.75 3.83
CA VAL A 96 5.42 5.49 4.59
C VAL A 96 6.18 6.80 4.86
N MET A 97 6.28 7.67 3.85
CA MET A 97 6.97 8.96 3.96
C MET A 97 6.33 9.94 4.96
N ARG A 98 5.05 9.72 5.33
CA ARG A 98 4.35 10.52 6.35
C ARG A 98 4.64 10.03 7.78
N THR A 99 5.23 8.85 7.94
CA THR A 99 5.59 8.34 9.26
C THR A 99 6.81 9.11 9.79
N PRO A 100 6.89 9.39 11.11
CA PRO A 100 8.06 10.04 11.69
C PRO A 100 9.35 9.26 11.40
N ALA A 101 9.29 7.92 11.43
CA ALA A 101 10.41 7.00 11.17
C ALA A 101 11.09 7.27 9.83
N TRP A 102 10.35 7.72 8.80
CA TRP A 102 10.92 8.03 7.49
C TRP A 102 12.05 9.06 7.52
N SER A 103 11.99 10.02 8.44
CA SER A 103 13.05 11.03 8.61
C SER A 103 14.42 10.41 8.95
N ALA A 104 14.41 9.25 9.62
CA ALA A 104 15.59 8.48 10.00
C ALA A 104 15.97 7.38 8.99
N ALA A 105 15.24 7.24 7.89
CA ALA A 105 15.49 6.21 6.89
C ALA A 105 16.89 6.34 6.22
N PRO A 106 17.52 5.22 5.81
CA PRO A 106 18.77 5.22 5.07
C PRO A 106 18.75 6.17 3.87
N LEU A 107 19.87 6.86 3.62
CA LEU A 107 19.95 7.83 2.53
C LEU A 107 19.76 7.18 1.15
N SER A 108 20.23 5.95 0.98
CA SER A 108 20.00 5.13 -0.22
C SER A 108 18.51 4.95 -0.49
N LEU A 109 17.75 4.54 0.54
CA LEU A 109 16.32 4.33 0.45
C LEU A 109 15.56 5.61 0.13
N ARG A 110 15.92 6.73 0.78
CA ARG A 110 15.29 8.03 0.51
C ARG A 110 15.56 8.52 -0.91
N ARG A 111 16.78 8.33 -1.44
CA ARG A 111 17.10 8.66 -2.84
C ARG A 111 16.31 7.81 -3.82
N GLN A 112 16.26 6.49 -3.61
CA GLN A 112 15.47 5.59 -4.45
C GLN A 112 13.98 5.98 -4.42
N ALA A 113 13.43 6.36 -3.27
CA ALA A 113 12.06 6.85 -3.15
C ALA A 113 11.83 8.13 -3.95
N ASP A 114 12.74 9.10 -3.87
CA ASP A 114 12.65 10.34 -4.65
C ASP A 114 12.75 10.07 -6.16
N ASP A 115 13.69 9.23 -6.58
CA ASP A 115 13.86 8.82 -7.99
C ASP A 115 12.60 8.10 -8.49
N PHE A 116 12.06 7.17 -7.70
CA PHE A 116 10.82 6.47 -8.01
C PHE A 116 9.63 7.41 -8.16
N LEU A 117 9.48 8.41 -7.27
CA LEU A 117 8.41 9.41 -7.36
C LEU A 117 8.55 10.32 -8.58
N ARG A 118 9.78 10.71 -8.91
CA ARG A 118 10.10 11.53 -10.10
C ARG A 118 10.00 10.75 -11.41
N GLY A 119 10.01 9.42 -11.35
CA GLY A 119 9.96 8.55 -12.52
C GLY A 119 11.28 8.51 -13.29
N ILE A 120 12.40 8.64 -12.57
CA ILE A 120 13.78 8.64 -13.11
C ILE A 120 14.38 7.24 -12.93
#